data_AF-A0A645JIP7-F1
#
_entry.id   AF-A0A645JIP7-F1
#
_cell.length_a   1.000
_cell.length_b   1.000
_cell.length_c   1.000
_cell.angle_alpha   90.00
_cell.angle_beta   90.00
_cell.angle_gamma   90.00
#
_symmetry.space_group_name_H-M   'P 1'
#
loop_
_entity.id
_entity.type
_entity.pdbx_description
1 polymer ?
#
loop_
_entity_poly.entity_id
_entity_poly.type
_entity_poly.pdbx_seq_one_letter_code
_entity_poly.pdbx_strand_id
1 'polypeptide(L)'
;MVSCGGSATLHEIGVHGALKGGGYHFLNPDDVQGSMAKDKIAHQALSADYYLMSANAISETGELVNIDGYGNRVGALIFGPKNVIVIAGINKVVPNLDAAILRAKKYAAPLTMLIFNQVYSSLDELTQASECTFSQLVVTGMSMTKGRIKVIIIGECLGF
;
A
#
# COMPACT_ATOMS: atom_id res chain seq x y z
N MET A 1 -16.33 -8.47 6.79
CA MET A 1 -14.89 -8.51 7.15
C MET A 1 -14.18 -7.38 6.43
N VAL A 2 -13.36 -6.62 7.15
CA VAL A 2 -12.56 -5.52 6.62
C VAL A 2 -11.09 -5.83 6.87
N SER A 3 -10.22 -5.50 5.93
CA SER A 3 -8.78 -5.61 6.14
C SER A 3 -8.05 -4.44 5.49
N CYS A 4 -6.77 -4.30 5.76
CA CYS A 4 -5.92 -3.29 5.15
C CYS A 4 -4.52 -3.82 4.86
N GLY A 5 -3.84 -3.14 3.95
CA GLY A 5 -2.41 -3.30 3.75
C GLY A 5 -1.60 -2.32 4.59
N GLY A 6 -0.34 -2.64 4.81
CA GLY A 6 0.60 -1.71 5.45
C GLY A 6 0.61 -0.35 4.75
N SER A 7 0.35 0.71 5.51
CA SER A 7 0.23 2.07 5.00
C SER A 7 0.48 3.14 6.06
N ALA A 8 1.52 3.94 5.87
CA ALA A 8 1.76 5.15 6.65
C ALA A 8 0.59 6.15 6.54
N THR A 9 0.04 6.31 5.32
CA THR A 9 -1.12 7.18 5.08
C THR A 9 -2.33 6.77 5.93
N LEU A 10 -2.71 5.48 5.95
CA LEU A 10 -3.85 5.02 6.76
C LEU A 10 -3.60 5.15 8.27
N HIS A 11 -2.35 5.00 8.69
CA HIS A 11 -1.94 5.22 10.07
C HIS A 11 -2.08 6.69 10.48
N GLU A 12 -1.53 7.62 9.68
CA GLU A 12 -1.55 9.06 9.93
C GLU A 12 -2.97 9.64 10.07
N ILE A 13 -3.90 9.20 9.22
CA ILE A 13 -5.29 9.67 9.27
C ILE A 13 -6.17 8.90 10.27
N GLY A 14 -5.59 7.99 11.05
CA GLY A 14 -6.30 7.25 12.11
C GLY A 14 -7.28 6.16 11.62
N VAL A 15 -7.22 5.74 10.36
CA VAL A 15 -8.11 4.71 9.80
C VAL A 15 -7.96 3.38 10.55
N HIS A 16 -6.75 2.99 10.95
CA HIS A 16 -6.55 1.75 11.71
C HIS A 16 -7.31 1.77 13.05
N GLY A 17 -7.26 2.88 13.78
CA GLY A 17 -7.98 3.07 15.03
C GLY A 17 -9.49 3.03 14.82
N ALA A 18 -9.98 3.72 13.79
CA ALA A 18 -11.40 3.73 13.43
C ALA A 18 -11.92 2.32 13.07
N LEU A 19 -11.15 1.53 12.32
CA LEU A 19 -11.54 0.15 11.95
C LEU A 19 -11.57 -0.79 13.15
N LYS A 20 -10.62 -0.65 14.08
CA LYS A 20 -10.59 -1.43 15.33
C LYS A 20 -11.75 -1.07 16.27
N GLY A 21 -12.06 0.21 16.41
CA GLY A 21 -13.10 0.70 17.31
C GLY A 21 -14.52 0.69 16.74
N GLY A 22 -14.67 0.59 15.42
CA GLY A 22 -15.94 0.79 14.71
C GLY A 22 -16.90 -0.40 14.68
N GLY A 23 -16.63 -1.48 15.42
CA GLY A 23 -17.50 -2.68 15.43
C GLY A 23 -17.39 -3.55 14.19
N TYR A 24 -16.32 -3.40 13.39
CA TYR A 24 -16.05 -4.25 12.24
C TYR A 24 -15.31 -5.52 12.66
N HIS A 25 -15.57 -6.63 11.95
CA HIS A 25 -14.63 -7.75 11.95
C HIS A 25 -13.39 -7.34 11.12
N PHE A 26 -12.44 -6.71 11.79
CA PHE A 26 -11.22 -6.18 11.21
C PHE A 26 -10.05 -7.16 11.37
N LEU A 27 -9.38 -7.47 10.26
CA LEU A 27 -8.15 -8.27 10.24
C LEU A 27 -6.99 -7.43 9.72
N ASN A 28 -5.88 -7.41 10.45
CA ASN A 28 -4.66 -6.71 10.03
C ASN A 28 -3.43 -7.57 10.35
N PRO A 29 -2.57 -7.89 9.36
CA PRO A 29 -1.32 -8.61 9.59
C PRO A 29 -0.39 -7.92 10.60
N ASP A 30 -0.46 -6.59 10.74
CA ASP A 30 0.40 -5.85 11.67
C ASP A 30 -0.04 -5.97 13.14
N ASP A 31 -1.23 -6.52 13.41
CA ASP A 31 -1.75 -6.69 14.78
C ASP A 31 -1.32 -8.01 15.42
N VAL A 32 -0.64 -8.90 14.68
CA VAL A 32 -0.20 -10.20 15.17
C VAL A 32 1.33 -10.33 15.12
N GLN A 33 1.87 -11.14 16.03
CA GLN A 33 3.30 -11.41 16.11
C GLN A 33 3.64 -12.76 15.46
N GLY A 34 4.82 -12.84 14.83
CA GLY A 34 5.32 -14.06 14.18
C GLY A 34 4.92 -14.17 12.71
N SER A 35 5.89 -14.55 11.86
CA SER A 35 5.75 -14.60 10.40
C SER A 35 4.58 -15.49 9.94
N MET A 36 4.41 -16.67 10.54
CA MET A 36 3.33 -17.60 10.18
C MET A 36 1.93 -17.04 10.48
N ALA A 37 1.77 -16.32 11.61
CA ALA A 37 0.49 -15.70 11.94
C ALA A 37 0.19 -14.53 11.00
N LYS A 38 1.19 -13.68 10.72
CA LYS A 38 1.07 -12.57 9.77
C LYS A 38 0.67 -13.06 8.38
N ASP A 39 1.33 -14.11 7.90
CA ASP A 39 1.06 -14.72 6.60
C ASP A 39 -0.38 -15.26 6.52
N LYS A 40 -0.81 -16.01 7.55
CA LYS A 40 -2.19 -16.51 7.63
C LYS A 40 -3.21 -15.38 7.56
N ILE A 41 -3.02 -14.30 8.31
CA ILE A 41 -3.92 -13.14 8.28
C ILE A 41 -3.86 -12.43 6.92
N ALA A 42 -2.68 -12.29 6.31
CA ALA A 42 -2.52 -11.68 5.00
C ALA A 42 -3.26 -12.46 3.90
N HIS A 43 -3.21 -13.80 3.94
CA HIS A 43 -4.00 -14.64 3.03
C HIS A 43 -5.51 -14.53 3.28
N GLN A 44 -5.94 -14.50 4.54
CA GLN A 44 -7.35 -14.28 4.88
C GLN A 44 -7.87 -12.91 4.41
N ALA A 45 -7.02 -11.87 4.48
CA ALA A 45 -7.35 -10.52 4.02
C ALA A 45 -7.72 -10.45 2.54
N LEU A 46 -7.20 -11.36 1.70
CA LEU A 46 -7.56 -11.44 0.27
C LEU A 46 -9.04 -11.80 0.05
N SER A 47 -9.71 -12.36 1.06
CA SER A 47 -11.14 -12.69 1.04
C SER A 47 -12.01 -11.66 1.78
N ALA A 48 -11.48 -10.48 2.13
CA ALA A 48 -12.24 -9.43 2.79
C ALA A 48 -13.35 -8.85 1.89
N ASP A 49 -14.40 -8.30 2.50
CA ASP A 49 -15.46 -7.59 1.77
C ASP A 49 -14.94 -6.22 1.30
N TYR A 50 -14.13 -5.58 2.15
CA TYR A 50 -13.48 -4.30 1.92
C TYR A 50 -12.00 -4.38 2.30
N TYR A 51 -11.16 -3.83 1.42
CA TYR A 51 -9.73 -3.72 1.64
C TYR A 51 -9.28 -2.28 1.49
N LEU A 52 -8.61 -1.76 2.52
CA LEU A 52 -8.07 -0.41 2.52
C LEU A 52 -6.57 -0.43 2.30
N MET A 53 -6.09 0.45 1.44
CA MET A 53 -4.65 0.62 1.20
C MET A 53 -4.34 2.02 0.71
N SER A 54 -3.05 2.32 0.56
CA SER A 54 -2.56 3.50 -0.16
C SER A 54 -1.86 3.08 -1.46
N ALA A 55 -1.69 4.02 -2.36
CA ALA A 55 -0.76 3.90 -3.50
C ALA A 55 0.66 4.33 -3.09
N ASN A 56 1.67 3.85 -3.81
CA ASN A 56 3.02 4.44 -3.76
C ASN A 56 3.11 5.65 -4.70
N ALA A 57 2.38 5.65 -5.80
CA ALA A 57 2.19 6.84 -6.65
C ALA A 57 0.89 6.71 -7.45
N ILE A 58 0.36 7.84 -7.89
CA ILE A 58 -0.78 7.94 -8.80
C ILE A 58 -0.36 8.89 -9.92
N SER A 59 -0.44 8.46 -11.17
CA SER A 59 -0.18 9.37 -12.30
C SER A 59 -1.42 10.23 -12.58
N GLU A 60 -1.23 11.43 -13.12
CA GLU A 60 -2.33 12.26 -13.65
C GLU A 60 -3.04 11.60 -14.84
N THR A 61 -2.38 10.64 -15.51
CA THR A 61 -2.96 9.78 -16.55
C THR A 61 -3.88 8.68 -15.99
N GLY A 62 -3.93 8.50 -14.66
CA GLY A 62 -4.92 7.67 -13.97
C GLY A 62 -4.45 6.30 -13.52
N GLU A 63 -3.16 5.98 -13.69
CA GLU A 63 -2.59 4.72 -13.22
C GLU A 63 -2.21 4.78 -11.73
N LEU A 64 -2.57 3.72 -11.00
CA LEU A 64 -2.03 3.45 -9.67
C LEU A 64 -0.72 2.68 -9.81
N VAL A 65 0.34 3.15 -9.15
CA VAL A 65 1.62 2.45 -9.07
C VAL A 65 1.86 2.00 -7.64
N ASN A 66 2.04 0.69 -7.50
CA ASN A 66 2.36 0.05 -6.24
C ASN A 66 3.63 -0.77 -6.39
N ILE A 67 4.50 -0.71 -5.39
CA ILE A 67 5.69 -1.53 -5.31
C ILE A 67 5.69 -2.28 -3.98
N ASP A 68 5.83 -3.60 -4.08
CA ASP A 68 5.74 -4.52 -2.95
C ASP A 68 6.91 -5.52 -3.00
N GLY A 69 7.29 -6.04 -1.83
CA GLY A 69 8.24 -7.15 -1.73
C GLY A 69 7.50 -8.49 -1.61
N TYR A 70 6.65 -8.61 -0.59
CA TYR A 70 5.90 -9.83 -0.30
C TYR A 70 4.70 -10.05 -1.23
N GLY A 71 4.10 -8.98 -1.75
CA GLY A 71 3.04 -9.04 -2.75
C GLY A 71 1.62 -9.16 -2.20
N ASN A 72 1.44 -9.28 -0.89
CA ASN A 72 0.12 -9.43 -0.28
C ASN A 72 -0.81 -8.23 -0.54
N ARG A 73 -0.28 -7.00 -0.52
CA ARG A 73 -1.08 -5.78 -0.71
C ARG A 73 -1.43 -5.59 -2.20
N VAL A 74 -0.49 -5.80 -3.12
CA VAL A 74 -0.80 -5.79 -4.56
C VAL A 74 -1.71 -6.96 -4.97
N GLY A 75 -1.61 -8.13 -4.34
CA GLY A 75 -2.53 -9.25 -4.56
C GLY A 75 -3.99 -8.90 -4.20
N ALA A 76 -4.18 -8.17 -3.10
CA ALA A 76 -5.49 -7.64 -2.73
C ALA A 76 -5.99 -6.61 -3.76
N LEU A 77 -5.11 -5.73 -4.23
CA LEU A 77 -5.44 -4.73 -5.24
C LEU A 77 -5.88 -5.36 -6.57
N ILE A 78 -5.09 -6.26 -7.15
CA ILE A 78 -5.30 -6.73 -8.52
C ILE A 78 -6.31 -7.87 -8.63
N PHE A 79 -6.51 -8.64 -7.56
CA PHE A 79 -7.40 -9.80 -7.59
C PHE A 79 -8.37 -9.87 -6.42
N GLY A 80 -7.89 -9.82 -5.17
CA GLY A 80 -8.62 -10.32 -3.99
C GLY A 80 -9.97 -9.64 -3.69
N PRO A 81 -10.08 -8.71 -2.72
CA PRO A 81 -11.37 -8.21 -2.26
C PRO A 81 -12.23 -7.56 -3.34
N LYS A 82 -13.56 -7.70 -3.22
CA LYS A 82 -14.54 -7.13 -4.17
C LYS A 82 -14.65 -5.60 -4.08
N ASN A 83 -14.21 -5.02 -2.96
CA ASN A 83 -14.11 -3.58 -2.77
C ASN A 83 -12.71 -3.23 -2.28
N VAL A 84 -11.99 -2.42 -3.06
CA VAL A 84 -10.68 -1.88 -2.70
C VAL A 84 -10.81 -0.37 -2.62
N ILE A 85 -10.47 0.20 -1.46
CA ILE A 85 -10.47 1.64 -1.22
C ILE A 85 -9.01 2.08 -1.10
N VAL A 86 -8.57 2.85 -2.09
CA VAL A 86 -7.24 3.44 -2.12
C VAL A 86 -7.33 4.86 -1.59
N ILE A 87 -6.63 5.13 -0.49
CA ILE A 87 -6.57 6.47 0.13
C ILE A 87 -5.14 6.97 0.01
N ALA A 88 -4.95 8.14 -0.58
CA ALA A 88 -3.64 8.71 -0.83
C ALA A 88 -3.64 10.23 -0.61
N GLY A 89 -2.55 10.78 -0.08
CA GLY A 89 -2.33 12.22 -0.05
C GLY A 89 -1.98 12.77 -1.43
N ILE A 90 -2.19 14.07 -1.62
CA ILE A 90 -1.94 14.76 -2.89
C ILE A 90 -0.46 14.69 -3.31
N ASN A 91 0.45 14.55 -2.34
CA ASN A 91 1.89 14.34 -2.54
C ASN A 91 2.25 13.03 -3.29
N LYS A 92 1.26 12.17 -3.56
CA LYS A 92 1.44 10.93 -4.32
C LYS A 92 1.01 11.06 -5.78
N VAL A 93 0.34 12.14 -6.15
CA VAL A 93 -0.07 12.43 -7.53
C VAL A 93 1.12 13.04 -8.28
N VAL A 94 1.45 12.49 -9.45
CA VAL A 94 2.58 12.94 -10.28
C VAL A 94 2.21 13.02 -11.76
N PRO A 95 2.94 13.81 -12.58
CA PRO A 95 2.45 14.18 -13.91
C PRO A 95 2.21 13.04 -14.90
N ASN A 96 2.91 11.90 -14.78
CA ASN A 96 2.80 10.78 -15.72
C ASN A 96 3.26 9.46 -15.11
N LEU A 97 3.06 8.37 -15.86
CA LEU A 97 3.41 7.02 -15.43
C LEU A 97 4.91 6.85 -15.13
N ASP A 98 5.81 7.43 -15.94
CA ASP A 98 7.25 7.31 -15.70
C ASP A 98 7.65 7.98 -14.38
N ALA A 99 7.11 9.16 -14.10
CA ALA A 99 7.28 9.84 -12.83
C ALA A 99 6.69 9.02 -11.65
N ALA A 100 5.56 8.34 -11.86
CA ALA A 100 4.93 7.49 -10.85
C ALA A 100 5.79 6.26 -10.53
N ILE A 101 6.33 5.59 -11.55
CA ILE A 101 7.28 4.48 -11.39
C ILE A 101 8.55 4.95 -10.69
N LEU A 102 9.10 6.10 -11.10
CA LEU A 102 10.30 6.66 -10.49
C LEU A 102 10.07 7.00 -9.01
N ARG A 103 8.96 7.66 -8.69
CA ARG A 103 8.55 7.97 -7.30
C ARG A 103 8.42 6.69 -6.47
N ALA A 104 7.75 5.66 -7.00
CA ALA A 104 7.58 4.40 -6.29
C ALA A 104 8.94 3.75 -5.96
N LYS A 105 9.86 3.70 -6.93
CA LYS A 105 11.18 3.07 -6.77
C LYS A 105 12.19 3.88 -5.96
N LYS A 106 12.28 5.18 -6.20
CA LYS A 106 13.36 6.03 -5.67
C LYS A 106 12.96 6.85 -4.44
N TYR A 107 11.67 6.92 -4.13
CA TYR A 107 11.18 7.64 -2.96
C TYR A 107 10.44 6.70 -2.01
N ALA A 108 9.36 6.06 -2.46
CA ALA A 108 8.50 5.31 -1.57
C ALA A 108 9.14 4.01 -1.05
N ALA A 109 9.80 3.22 -1.91
CA ALA A 109 10.45 1.98 -1.51
C ALA A 109 11.59 2.18 -0.48
N PRO A 110 12.55 3.12 -0.68
CA PRO A 110 13.57 3.44 0.32
C PRO A 110 12.98 3.87 1.66
N LEU A 111 11.99 4.76 1.67
CA LEU A 111 11.35 5.20 2.92
C LEU A 111 10.59 4.06 3.62
N THR A 112 10.03 3.11 2.86
CA THR A 112 9.44 1.90 3.45
C THR A 112 10.50 1.00 4.08
N MET A 113 11.68 0.85 3.48
CA MET A 113 12.79 0.09 4.10
C MET A 113 13.17 0.67 5.47
N LEU A 114 13.19 1.99 5.60
CA LEU A 114 13.51 2.66 6.87
C LEU A 114 12.52 2.35 8.00
N ILE A 115 11.28 1.98 7.67
CA ILE A 115 10.30 1.52 8.66
C ILE A 115 10.67 0.12 9.17
N PHE A 116 11.12 -0.78 8.28
CA PHE A 116 11.46 -2.16 8.65
C PHE A 116 12.82 -2.26 9.34
N ASN A 117 13.78 -1.44 8.93
CA ASN A 117 15.12 -1.41 9.51
C ASN A 117 15.65 0.02 9.49
N GLN A 118 16.04 0.54 10.66
CA GLN A 118 16.41 1.96 10.79
C GLN A 118 17.89 2.25 10.52
N VAL A 119 18.72 1.22 10.34
CA VAL A 119 20.18 1.39 10.23
C VAL A 119 20.64 0.94 8.85
N TYR A 120 20.97 1.94 8.04
CA TYR A 120 21.73 1.81 6.79
C TYR A 120 22.91 2.77 6.86
N SER A 121 24.07 2.35 6.37
CA SER A 121 25.32 3.10 6.49
C SER A 121 25.42 4.25 5.47
N SER A 122 24.65 4.17 4.38
CA SER A 122 24.61 5.17 3.31
C SER A 122 23.28 5.15 2.55
N LEU A 123 23.02 6.21 1.76
CA LEU A 123 21.88 6.28 0.85
C LEU A 123 21.96 5.22 -0.27
N ASP A 124 23.17 4.90 -0.73
CA ASP A 124 23.39 3.89 -1.76
C ASP A 124 23.03 2.49 -1.25
N GLU A 125 23.43 2.18 -0.02
CA GLU A 125 23.07 0.92 0.65
C GLU A 125 21.55 0.79 0.82
N LEU A 126 20.88 1.86 1.28
CA LEU A 126 19.43 1.90 1.40
C LEU A 126 18.74 1.68 0.05
N THR A 127 19.22 2.35 -0.99
CA THR A 127 18.66 2.25 -2.35
C THR A 127 18.79 0.81 -2.85
N GLN A 128 19.99 0.24 -2.77
CA GLN A 128 20.23 -1.14 -3.20
C GLN A 128 19.39 -2.14 -2.42
N ALA A 129 19.30 -1.99 -1.09
CA ALA A 129 18.45 -2.84 -0.25
C ALA A 129 16.97 -2.74 -0.64
N SER A 130 16.49 -1.53 -0.93
CA SER A 130 15.10 -1.30 -1.38
C SER A 130 14.81 -1.96 -2.73
N GLU A 131 15.75 -1.89 -3.68
CA GLU A 131 15.60 -2.50 -5.01
C GLU A 131 15.60 -4.04 -4.94
N CYS A 132 16.42 -4.62 -4.06
CA CYS A 132 16.42 -6.06 -3.83
C CYS A 132 15.14 -6.55 -3.13
N THR A 133 14.57 -5.73 -2.23
CA THR A 133 13.42 -6.13 -1.40
C THR A 133 12.10 -5.95 -2.13
N PHE A 134 11.91 -4.80 -2.80
CA PHE A 134 10.66 -4.42 -3.46
C PHE A 134 10.72 -4.74 -4.95
N SER A 135 10.63 -6.03 -5.27
CA SER A 135 10.78 -6.53 -6.64
C SER A 135 9.48 -6.58 -7.44
N GLN A 136 8.33 -6.37 -6.81
CA GLN A 136 7.01 -6.45 -7.46
C GLN A 136 6.49 -5.05 -7.77
N LEU A 137 6.74 -4.57 -8.99
CA LEU A 137 6.15 -3.34 -9.52
C LEU A 137 4.84 -3.67 -10.24
N VAL A 138 3.73 -3.12 -9.74
CA VAL A 138 2.40 -3.29 -10.33
C VAL A 138 1.85 -1.94 -10.74
N VAL A 139 1.49 -1.84 -12.02
CA VAL A 139 0.80 -0.69 -12.60
C VAL A 139 -0.64 -1.09 -12.88
N THR A 140 -1.59 -0.42 -12.23
CA THR A 140 -3.02 -0.66 -12.41
C THR A 140 -3.64 0.52 -13.12
N GLY A 141 -3.93 0.38 -14.41
CA GLY A 141 -4.62 1.41 -15.20
C GLY A 141 -6.14 1.41 -15.00
N MET A 142 -6.77 0.23 -15.03
CA MET A 142 -8.23 0.12 -14.88
C MET A 142 -8.63 -1.22 -14.26
N SER A 143 -9.73 -1.23 -13.51
CA SER A 143 -10.40 -2.47 -13.11
C SER A 143 -11.51 -2.83 -14.10
N MET A 144 -11.52 -4.08 -14.57
CA MET A 144 -12.61 -4.62 -15.41
C MET A 144 -13.96 -4.67 -14.66
N THR A 145 -13.92 -4.73 -13.32
CA THR A 145 -15.13 -4.72 -12.50
C THR A 145 -15.43 -3.28 -12.07
N LYS A 146 -16.48 -2.69 -12.67
CA LYS A 146 -16.91 -1.32 -12.37
C LYS A 146 -17.15 -1.13 -10.87
N GLY A 147 -16.56 -0.09 -10.30
CA GLY A 147 -16.74 0.28 -8.89
C GLY A 147 -15.97 -0.58 -7.87
N ARG A 148 -15.19 -1.58 -8.32
CA ARG A 148 -14.36 -2.40 -7.42
C ARG A 148 -13.29 -1.56 -6.71
N ILE A 149 -12.52 -0.79 -7.47
CA ILE A 149 -11.48 0.10 -6.94
C ILE A 149 -12.04 1.51 -6.83
N LYS A 150 -11.95 2.10 -5.63
CA LYS A 150 -12.37 3.47 -5.32
C LYS A 150 -11.15 4.23 -4.83
N VAL A 151 -10.82 5.35 -5.47
CA VAL A 151 -9.65 6.15 -5.14
C VAL A 151 -10.11 7.44 -4.47
N ILE A 152 -9.57 7.72 -3.28
CA ILE A 152 -9.83 8.93 -2.50
C ILE A 152 -8.50 9.67 -2.37
N ILE A 153 -8.42 10.85 -2.98
CA ILE A 153 -7.27 11.75 -2.88
C ILE A 153 -7.57 12.77 -1.79
N ILE A 154 -6.70 12.83 -0.80
CA ILE A 154 -6.78 13.80 0.29
C ILE A 154 -5.87 14.98 -0.10
N GLY A 155 -6.38 16.21 0.05
CA GLY A 155 -5.64 17.43 -0.32
C GLY A 155 -4.41 17.75 0.53
N GLU A 156 -4.07 16.88 1.49
CA GLU A 156 -2.93 17.01 2.39
C GLU A 156 -1.79 16.08 1.97
N CYS A 157 -0.56 16.42 2.37
CA CYS A 157 0.59 15.55 2.22
C CYS A 157 0.54 14.44 3.27
N LEU A 158 0.29 13.20 2.85
CA LEU A 158 0.14 12.06 3.75
C LEU A 158 1.04 10.90 3.35
N GLY A 159 1.65 10.28 4.35
CA GLY A 159 2.69 9.28 4.18
C GLY A 159 3.76 9.76 3.22
N PHE A 160 4.31 8.80 2.50
CA PHE A 160 5.35 9.00 1.51
C PHE A 160 5.14 8.07 0.32
#